data_AF-A0A0A2G2G0-F1
#
_entry.id   AF-A0A0A2G2G0-F1
#
_cell.length_a   1.000
_cell.length_b   1.000
_cell.length_c   1.000
_cell.angle_alpha   90.00
_cell.angle_beta   90.00
_cell.angle_gamma   90.00
#
_symmetry.space_group_name_H-M   'P 1'
#
loop_
_entity.id
_entity.type
_entity.pdbx_description
1 polymer ?
#
loop_
_entity_poly.entity_id
_entity_poly.type
_entity_poly.pdbx_seq_one_letter_code
_entity_poly.pdbx_strand_id
1 'polypeptide(L)' 'MTLWKIEAKNNWNWGKGKELIKGMFVEMPTPSTAPPLGQVKFQETIARLFNAKYGTKFDKSKINSSYFICTKI' A
#
# COMPACT_ATOMS: atom_id res chain seq x y z
N MET A 1 3.54 19.08 -2.10
CA MET A 1 3.60 17.60 -1.93
C MET A 1 2.21 17.06 -2.11
N THR A 2 2.05 15.98 -2.87
CA THR A 2 0.74 15.34 -3.06
C THR A 2 0.57 14.25 -2.01
N LEU A 3 -0.59 14.19 -1.36
CA LEU A 3 -0.91 13.11 -0.43
C LEU A 3 -1.73 12.03 -1.14
N TRP A 4 -1.39 10.78 -0.87
CA TRP A 4 -2.09 9.63 -1.46
C TRP A 4 -2.59 8.72 -0.37
N LYS A 5 -3.87 8.34 -0.45
CA LYS A 5 -4.44 7.23 0.29
C LYS A 5 -4.20 5.95 -0.50
N ILE A 6 -3.49 5.01 0.11
CA ILE A 6 -3.27 3.67 -0.44
C ILE A 6 -4.07 2.70 0.41
N GLU A 7 -5.12 2.12 -0.16
CA GLU A 7 -6.09 1.28 0.52
C GLU A 7 -6.02 -0.16 0.00
N ALA A 8 -5.97 -1.12 0.91
CA ALA A 8 -5.98 -2.54 0.58
C ALA A 8 -7.37 -2.95 0.08
N LYS A 9 -7.40 -3.66 -1.05
CA LYS A 9 -8.59 -4.38 -1.52
C LYS A 9 -8.69 -5.72 -0.80
N ASN A 10 -9.84 -6.37 -0.94
CA ASN A 10 -10.01 -7.73 -0.45
C ASN A 10 -9.12 -8.66 -1.28
N ASN A 11 -8.20 -9.37 -0.62
CA ASN A 11 -7.36 -10.37 -1.26
C ASN A 11 -7.12 -11.51 -0.28
N TRP A 12 -7.42 -12.73 -0.70
CA TRP A 12 -7.28 -13.93 0.13
C TRP A 12 -5.87 -14.54 0.03
N ASN A 13 -5.01 -13.98 -0.83
CA ASN A 13 -3.68 -14.49 -1.12
C ASN A 13 -2.56 -13.50 -0.72
N TRP A 14 -2.60 -13.03 0.52
CA TRP A 14 -1.51 -12.27 1.12
C TRP A 14 -0.39 -13.16 1.68
N GLY A 15 -0.73 -14.42 1.98
CA GLY A 15 0.12 -15.35 2.72
C GLY A 15 -0.22 -15.37 4.22
N LYS A 16 0.04 -16.51 4.86
CA LYS A 16 -0.33 -16.79 6.25
C LYS A 16 0.23 -15.71 7.20
N GLY A 17 -0.64 -15.00 7.91
CA GLY A 17 -0.26 -13.96 8.88
C GLY A 17 0.22 -12.64 8.26
N LYS A 18 0.01 -12.41 6.95
CA LYS A 18 0.37 -11.18 6.23
C LYS A 18 -0.85 -10.42 5.71
N GLU A 19 -2.01 -10.71 6.28
CA GLU A 19 -3.31 -10.32 5.74
C GLU A 19 -3.59 -8.83 5.95
N LEU A 20 -3.71 -8.08 4.84
CA LEU A 20 -4.34 -6.77 4.86
C LEU A 20 -5.83 -6.95 4.58
N ILE A 21 -6.66 -6.46 5.49
CA ILE A 21 -8.12 -6.52 5.35
C ILE A 21 -8.57 -5.36 4.47
N LYS A 22 -9.62 -5.59 3.67
CA LYS A 22 -10.27 -4.54 2.87
C LYS A 22 -10.56 -3.31 3.73
N GLY A 23 -10.18 -2.12 3.26
CA GLY A 23 -10.38 -0.85 3.98
C GLY A 23 -9.19 -0.42 4.83
N MET A 24 -8.23 -1.30 5.11
CA MET A 24 -6.96 -0.88 5.70
C MET A 24 -6.23 0.05 4.74
N PHE A 25 -5.81 1.21 5.21
CA PHE A 25 -5.10 2.18 4.39
C PHE A 25 -3.90 2.82 5.08
N VAL A 26 -2.98 3.32 4.28
CA VAL A 26 -1.89 4.19 4.69
C VAL A 26 -1.90 5.46 3.86
N GLU A 27 -1.35 6.52 4.42
CA GLU A 27 -1.18 7.80 3.73
C GLU A 27 0.29 7.95 3.38
N MET A 28 0.57 8.34 2.14
CA MET A 28 1.93 8.49 1.64
C MET A 28 2.08 9.83 0.92
N PRO A 29 2.89 10.76 1.45
CA PRO A 29 3.23 11.97 0.73
C PRO A 29 4.25 11.66 -0.37
N THR A 30 4.04 12.25 -1.55
CA THR A 30 5.00 12.19 -2.66
C THR A 30 5.41 13.59 -3.11
N PRO A 31 6.68 13.80 -3.49
CA PRO A 31 7.13 15.05 -4.09
C PRO A 31 6.56 15.25 -5.51
N SER A 32 6.13 14.17 -6.16
CA SER A 32 5.50 14.17 -7.49
C SER A 32 3.96 14.11 -7.41
N THR A 33 3.30 14.46 -8.50
CA THR A 33 1.85 14.29 -8.73
C THR A 33 1.50 12.92 -9.33
N ALA A 34 2.49 12.06 -9.59
CA ALA A 34 2.26 10.71 -10.10
C ALA A 34 1.86 9.73 -8.97
N PRO A 35 0.93 8.79 -9.21
CA PRO A 35 0.50 7.81 -8.21
C PRO A 35 1.65 6.92 -7.74
N PRO A 36 1.87 6.73 -6.43
CA PRO A 36 2.96 5.90 -5.93
C PRO A 36 2.75 4.41 -6.15
N LEU A 37 1.50 3.94 -6.26
CA LEU A 37 1.14 2.52 -6.32
C LEU A 37 1.69 1.77 -7.55
N GLY A 38 2.03 2.49 -8.63
CA GLY A 38 2.62 1.91 -9.86
C GLY A 38 4.14 2.03 -9.94
N GLN A 39 4.80 2.62 -8.95
CA GLN A 39 6.24 2.91 -9.03
C GLN A 39 7.02 1.97 -8.11
N VAL A 40 7.88 1.14 -8.71
CA VAL A 40 8.70 0.14 -8.00
C VAL A 40 9.47 0.75 -6.83
N LYS A 41 10.01 1.97 -6.99
CA LYS A 41 10.74 2.69 -5.94
C LYS A 41 9.91 2.97 -4.68
N PHE A 42 8.58 3.03 -4.78
CA PHE A 42 7.70 3.29 -3.64
C PHE A 42 7.12 2.01 -3.02
N GLN A 43 7.17 0.86 -3.70
CA GLN A 43 6.61 -0.40 -3.18
C GLN A 43 7.15 -0.77 -1.79
N GLU A 44 8.46 -0.62 -1.59
CA GLU A 44 9.08 -0.91 -0.30
C GLU A 44 8.63 0.05 0.79
N THR A 45 8.47 1.33 0.46
CA THR A 45 7.98 2.34 1.40
C THR A 45 6.53 2.06 1.79
N ILE A 46 5.67 1.72 0.82
CA ILE A 46 4.27 1.39 1.05
C ILE A 46 4.15 0.17 1.96
N ALA A 47 4.89 -0.90 1.68
CA ALA A 47 4.90 -2.09 2.52
C ALA A 47 5.34 -1.79 3.96
N ARG A 48 6.40 -0.96 4.14
CA ARG A 48 6.85 -0.52 5.46
C ARG A 48 5.77 0.28 6.20
N LEU A 49 5.05 1.17 5.53
CA LEU A 49 3.95 1.93 6.14
C LEU A 49 2.84 1.01 6.65
N PHE A 50 2.43 0.01 5.87
CA PHE A 50 1.43 -0.97 6.30
C PHE A 50 1.93 -1.79 7.49
N ASN A 51 3.17 -2.26 7.43
CA ASN A 51 3.79 -3.04 8.51
C ASN A 51 3.92 -2.23 9.80
N ALA A 52 4.30 -0.96 9.71
CA ALA A 52 4.39 -0.07 10.86
C ALA A 52 3.01 0.25 11.46
N LYS A 53 2.01 0.51 10.61
CA LYS A 53 0.66 0.90 11.07
C LYS A 53 -0.14 -0.27 11.64
N TYR A 54 0.00 -1.47 11.09
CA TYR A 54 -0.83 -2.63 11.43
C TYR A 54 -0.06 -3.80 12.04
N GLY A 55 1.25 -3.68 12.27
CA GLY A 55 2.08 -4.76 12.84
C GLY A 55 2.24 -5.98 11.94
N THR A 56 2.00 -5.84 10.63
CA THR A 56 2.04 -6.94 9.66
C THR A 56 3.46 -7.23 9.15
N LYS A 57 3.63 -8.36 8.46
CA LYS A 57 4.84 -8.69 7.67
C LYS A 57 4.54 -8.73 6.16
N PHE A 58 3.84 -7.70 5.71
CA PHE A 58 3.40 -7.50 4.33
C PHE A 58 4.59 -7.40 3.36
N ASP A 59 4.46 -8.04 2.21
CA ASP A 59 5.52 -8.15 1.21
C ASP A 59 5.38 -7.12 0.07
N LYS A 60 6.48 -6.46 -0.30
CA LYS A 60 6.48 -5.41 -1.33
C LYS A 60 6.08 -5.90 -2.73
N SER A 61 6.28 -7.19 -3.07
CA SER A 61 5.91 -7.76 -4.38
C SER A 61 4.40 -7.75 -4.64
N LYS A 62 3.60 -7.65 -3.57
CA LYS A 62 2.14 -7.60 -3.66
C LYS A 62 1.60 -6.17 -3.80
N ILE A 63 2.46 -5.14 -3.82
CA ILE A 63 2.06 -3.74 -4.03
C ILE A 63 1.83 -3.48 -5.52
N ASN A 64 0.56 -3.47 -5.93
CA ASN A 64 0.11 -3.09 -7.27
C ASN A 64 -1.37 -2.69 -7.29
N SER A 65 -1.85 -2.18 -8.42
CA SER A 65 -3.23 -1.73 -8.63
C SER A 65 -4.28 -2.85 -8.60
N SER A 66 -3.90 -4.12 -8.75
CA SER A 66 -4.83 -5.24 -8.63
C SER A 66 -5.27 -5.46 -7.18
N TYR A 67 -4.37 -5.24 -6.22
CA TYR A 67 -4.64 -5.48 -4.80
C TYR A 67 -4.85 -4.22 -3.96
N PHE A 68 -4.57 -3.04 -4.51
CA PHE A 68 -4.72 -1.77 -3.81
C PHE A 68 -5.47 -0.75 -4.65
N ILE A 69 -6.06 0.22 -3.97
CA ILE A 69 -6.62 1.45 -4.53
C ILE A 69 -5.67 2.58 -4.13
N CYS A 70 -5.34 3.45 -5.07
CA CYS A 70 -4.56 4.64 -4.82
C CYS A 70 -5.39 5.86 -5.21
N THR A 71 -5.73 6.68 -4.22
CA THR A 71 -6.56 7.87 -4.39
C THR A 71 -5.78 9.08 -3.91
N LYS A 72 -5.77 10.14 -4.71
CA LYS A 72 -5.20 11.43 -4.32
C LYS A 72 -6.13 12.10 -3.31
N ILE A 73 -5.58 12.62 -2.21
CA ILE A 73 -6.29 13.33 -1.14
C ILE A 73 -5.61 14.66 -0.81
#